data_AF-A0A255ST00-F1
#
_entry.id   AF-A0A255ST00-F1
#
_cell.length_a   1.000
_cell.length_b   1.000
_cell.length_c   1.000
_cell.angle_alpha   90.00
_cell.angle_beta   90.00
_cell.angle_gamma   90.00
#
_symmetry.space_group_name_H-M   'P 1'
#
loop_
_entity.id
_entity.type
_entity.pdbx_description
1 polymer ?
#
loop_
_entity_poly.entity_id
_entity_poly.type
_entity_poly.pdbx_seq_one_letter_code
_entity_poly.pdbx_strand_id
1 'polypeptide(L)'
;MQQDSSEFISSGNPEDRSWTINTTYYQLYKKVEHGKVMMVKTLRREYLSDKQMRNALEKEYYIGREVSATTPFVVRYLDCYTDAEEVSLTMDFVDGDTLDRFLVTHPSYFADKANLRRFLRQLLEGLLAIHQHKAIHLDLKPSNIMMTHVNKDVCIIDLGFCYADTWPNQIGTTKDFAAPEMLDGTYDIDARTDIYSVGKILLYIELQLQQHDSTYRLPKDILHVCELCVRLRKSERWGSVEKVLDYLNNITRRLSFWRRAAIAASSILVVLVGLLSLSKLNDKPAEFVDENSIVYQVVSEDSATCRIIGSDSTQFFRHIYIRSNVFHNNKTYTVVAIADSAFQNNKLETLSLPQSLELIGKNAFIRCHQLEFVDIPDRVKTIGPQAFWHCQKLSSLRLPAGIKEIPQGAFCFAKMKEVVVPEGVTSIGCDAFAGNEHLETVRLPETLSSIERGVFWKCSALKSITLPAKVHEIGVLAFYDCTSLTDIYNHSPQPQNVSKIFSPEMKVTVHVPKGSAELYREAYVWKEMNIVEM
;
A
#
# COMPACT_ATOMS: atom_id res chain seq x y z
N MET A 1 18.64 28.60 17.46
CA MET A 1 18.07 27.33 17.97
C MET A 1 16.65 27.60 18.44
N GLN A 2 15.69 27.62 17.52
CA GLN A 2 14.32 27.23 17.86
C GLN A 2 14.37 25.70 17.91
N GLN A 3 13.81 25.08 18.95
CA GLN A 3 13.74 23.62 19.06
C GLN A 3 13.08 23.09 17.79
N ASP A 4 13.90 22.48 16.94
CA ASP A 4 13.45 21.86 15.72
C ASP A 4 12.65 20.61 16.10
N SER A 5 11.62 20.34 15.31
CA SER A 5 10.67 19.24 15.44
C SER A 5 11.29 17.83 15.51
N SER A 6 12.63 17.72 15.47
CA SER A 6 13.48 16.52 15.46
C SER A 6 13.33 15.54 16.63
N GLU A 7 12.47 15.78 17.62
CA GLU A 7 12.01 14.72 18.54
C GLU A 7 10.93 13.85 17.87
N PHE A 8 11.17 13.46 16.62
CA PHE A 8 10.36 12.49 15.88
C PHE A 8 10.70 11.07 16.33
N ILE A 9 10.34 10.77 17.59
CA ILE A 9 9.83 9.49 18.12
C ILE A 9 10.83 8.41 18.57
N SER A 10 10.67 7.97 19.83
CA SER A 10 11.17 6.70 20.37
C SER A 10 10.25 5.52 20.03
N SER A 11 10.82 4.33 19.92
CA SER A 11 10.13 3.04 19.71
C SER A 11 9.08 2.77 20.80
N GLY A 12 7.80 2.67 20.43
CA GLY A 12 6.71 2.34 21.34
C GLY A 12 5.62 1.50 20.67
N ASN A 13 4.99 0.64 21.48
CA ASN A 13 3.98 -0.36 21.12
C ASN A 13 2.82 0.24 20.29
N PRO A 14 2.41 -0.36 19.15
CA PRO A 14 1.33 0.16 18.29
C PRO A 14 -0.06 0.24 18.95
N GLU A 15 -0.27 -0.35 20.13
CA GLU A 15 -1.51 -0.21 20.92
C GLU A 15 -1.53 1.03 21.85
N ASP A 16 -0.46 1.81 21.91
CA ASP A 16 -0.37 2.97 22.80
C ASP A 16 -1.16 4.17 22.25
N ARG A 17 -2.33 4.43 22.85
CA ARG A 17 -3.29 5.50 22.50
C ARG A 17 -2.78 6.94 22.74
N SER A 18 -1.50 7.15 22.97
CA SER A 18 -0.92 8.42 23.46
C SER A 18 -0.07 9.18 22.43
N TRP A 19 -0.17 8.84 21.14
CA TRP A 19 0.62 9.48 20.09
C TRP A 19 0.00 10.78 19.60
N THR A 20 0.39 11.87 20.24
CA THR A 20 -0.01 13.24 19.88
C THR A 20 1.22 14.14 19.80
N ILE A 21 1.39 14.82 18.68
CA ILE A 21 2.50 15.74 18.41
C ILE A 21 1.92 17.14 18.26
N ASN A 22 2.47 18.11 18.98
CA ASN A 22 2.07 19.50 18.84
C ASN A 22 3.15 20.25 18.07
N THR A 23 2.74 20.85 16.95
CA THR A 23 3.51 21.90 16.26
C THR A 23 3.06 23.27 16.78
N THR A 24 3.63 24.33 16.21
CA THR A 24 3.25 25.72 16.54
C THR A 24 1.74 25.93 16.41
N TYR A 25 1.15 25.49 15.29
CA TYR A 25 -0.26 25.77 14.95
C TYR A 25 -1.16 24.52 15.01
N TYR A 26 -0.61 23.33 14.77
CA TYR A 26 -1.38 22.11 14.60
C TYR A 26 -1.03 21.05 15.64
N GLN A 27 -1.99 20.18 15.92
CA GLN A 27 -1.84 18.94 16.65
C GLN A 27 -1.99 17.77 15.66
N LEU A 28 -1.02 16.86 15.65
CA LEU A 28 -1.04 15.65 14.83
C LEU A 28 -1.18 14.42 15.72
N TYR A 29 -2.10 13.52 15.39
CA TYR A 29 -2.28 12.29 16.15
C TYR A 29 -2.76 11.13 15.28
N LYS A 30 -2.54 9.91 15.76
CA LYS A 30 -3.05 8.70 15.10
C LYS A 30 -4.51 8.47 15.49
N LYS A 31 -5.34 8.15 14.50
CA LYS A 31 -6.73 7.70 14.69
C LYS A 31 -6.89 6.33 14.06
N VAL A 32 -7.51 5.39 14.78
CA VAL A 32 -7.90 4.10 14.20
C VAL A 32 -9.39 4.15 13.91
N GLU A 33 -9.76 3.98 12.65
CA GLU A 33 -11.15 4.02 12.21
C GLU A 33 -11.40 2.89 11.22
N HIS A 34 -12.42 2.06 11.47
CA HIS A 34 -12.73 0.86 10.68
C HIS A 34 -11.52 -0.08 10.46
N GLY A 35 -10.65 -0.23 11.48
CA GLY A 35 -9.45 -1.09 11.40
C GLY A 35 -8.28 -0.50 10.62
N LYS A 36 -8.38 0.75 10.15
CA LYS A 36 -7.32 1.46 9.45
C LYS A 36 -6.68 2.53 10.34
N VAL A 37 -5.36 2.58 10.35
CA VAL A 37 -4.60 3.64 11.03
C VAL A 37 -4.52 4.85 10.10
N MET A 38 -4.89 6.01 10.63
CA MET A 38 -4.96 7.29 9.94
C MET A 38 -4.17 8.33 10.73
N MET A 39 -3.65 9.35 10.05
CA MET A 39 -3.11 10.55 10.67
C MET A 39 -4.14 11.67 10.61
N VAL A 40 -4.39 12.32 11.75
CA VAL A 40 -5.25 13.51 11.83
C VAL A 40 -4.37 14.70 12.16
N LYS A 41 -4.53 15.80 11.40
CA LYS A 41 -3.89 17.10 11.63
C LYS A 41 -5.01 18.10 11.97
N THR A 42 -5.02 18.58 13.20
CA THR A 42 -6.06 19.47 13.74
C THR A 42 -5.46 20.83 14.09
N LEU A 43 -6.13 21.92 13.73
CA LEU A 43 -5.76 23.27 14.17
C LEU A 43 -5.93 23.40 15.68
N ARG A 44 -4.90 23.84 16.40
CA ARG A 44 -4.97 23.97 17.86
C ARG A 44 -6.00 25.02 18.26
N ARG A 45 -6.67 24.80 19.39
CA ARG A 45 -7.85 25.57 19.84
C ARG A 45 -7.59 27.08 19.92
N GLU A 46 -6.39 27.48 20.35
CA GLU A 46 -5.97 28.87 20.45
C GLU A 46 -5.88 29.61 19.10
N TYR A 47 -5.85 28.89 17.97
CA TYR A 47 -5.82 29.47 16.62
C TYR A 47 -7.14 29.31 15.86
N LEU A 48 -8.19 28.73 16.47
CA LEU A 48 -9.48 28.53 15.80
C LEU A 48 -10.19 29.83 15.42
N SER A 49 -9.88 30.95 16.08
CA SER A 49 -10.40 32.27 15.70
C SER A 49 -9.64 32.91 14.54
N ASP A 50 -8.48 32.37 14.16
CA ASP A 50 -7.66 32.89 13.07
C ASP A 50 -8.16 32.34 11.72
N LYS A 51 -8.86 33.20 10.97
CA LYS A 51 -9.40 32.85 9.65
C LYS A 51 -8.31 32.45 8.65
N GLN A 52 -7.11 33.01 8.75
CA GLN A 52 -6.01 32.68 7.84
C GLN A 52 -5.53 31.25 8.09
N MET A 53 -5.39 30.86 9.36
CA MET A 53 -4.99 29.50 9.75
C MET A 53 -6.02 28.44 9.37
N ARG A 54 -7.32 28.74 9.54
CA ARG A 54 -8.40 27.85 9.10
C ARG A 54 -8.37 27.62 7.60
N ASN A 55 -8.31 28.71 6.83
CA ASN A 55 -8.25 28.66 5.38
C ASN A 55 -6.98 27.93 4.88
N ALA A 56 -5.87 28.03 5.61
CA ALA A 56 -4.63 27.33 5.26
C ALA A 56 -4.79 25.81 5.30
N LEU A 57 -5.41 25.28 6.36
CA LEU A 57 -5.61 23.84 6.52
C LEU A 57 -6.63 23.29 5.50
N GLU A 58 -7.69 24.04 5.21
CA GLU A 58 -8.65 23.69 4.16
C GLU A 58 -7.99 23.67 2.76
N LYS A 59 -7.20 24.70 2.43
CA LYS A 59 -6.44 24.76 1.17
C LYS A 59 -5.47 23.59 1.05
N GLU A 60 -4.76 23.26 2.13
CA GLU A 60 -3.86 22.11 2.17
C GLU A 60 -4.59 20.81 1.78
N TYR A 61 -5.76 20.57 2.38
CA TYR A 61 -6.58 19.41 2.06
C TYR A 61 -6.96 19.33 0.57
N TYR A 62 -7.50 20.42 0.00
CA TYR A 62 -7.98 20.39 -1.38
C TYR A 62 -6.86 20.12 -2.38
N ILE A 63 -5.71 20.77 -2.22
CA ILE A 63 -4.53 20.52 -3.07
C ILE A 63 -4.03 19.09 -2.86
N GLY A 64 -3.85 18.70 -1.59
CA GLY A 64 -3.30 17.41 -1.24
C GLY A 64 -4.14 16.26 -1.78
N ARG A 65 -5.47 16.40 -1.77
CA ARG A 65 -6.40 15.44 -2.37
C ARG A 65 -6.21 15.30 -3.88
N GLU A 66 -6.14 16.42 -4.61
CA GLU A 66 -5.95 16.40 -6.07
C GLU A 66 -4.57 15.85 -6.45
N VAL A 67 -3.51 16.33 -5.78
CA VAL A 67 -2.13 15.89 -6.03
C VAL A 67 -1.97 14.40 -5.74
N SER A 68 -2.38 13.93 -4.56
CA SER A 68 -2.23 12.52 -4.15
C SER A 68 -3.08 11.55 -4.98
N ALA A 69 -4.07 12.02 -5.74
CA ALA A 69 -4.77 11.21 -6.72
C ALA A 69 -3.93 10.91 -7.98
N THR A 70 -2.90 11.73 -8.26
CA THR A 70 -2.06 11.61 -9.47
C THR A 70 -0.67 11.03 -9.23
N THR A 71 -0.22 10.96 -7.98
CA THR A 71 1.10 10.43 -7.62
C THR A 71 1.06 9.65 -6.31
N PRO A 72 1.81 8.53 -6.19
CA PRO A 72 1.96 7.82 -4.92
C PRO A 72 3.02 8.45 -4.00
N PHE A 73 3.76 9.47 -4.47
CA PHE A 73 4.88 10.08 -3.72
C PHE A 73 4.47 11.27 -2.85
N VAL A 74 3.16 11.49 -2.70
CA VAL A 74 2.56 12.48 -1.79
C VAL A 74 1.53 11.74 -0.94
N VAL A 75 1.50 12.02 0.36
CA VAL A 75 0.56 11.36 1.27
C VAL A 75 -0.88 11.58 0.81
N ARG A 76 -1.70 10.54 0.93
CA ARG A 76 -3.10 10.63 0.50
C ARG A 76 -3.92 11.36 1.54
N TYR A 77 -4.59 12.43 1.12
CA TYR A 77 -5.56 13.18 1.91
C TYR A 77 -6.94 12.55 1.75
N LEU A 78 -7.55 12.15 2.87
CA LEU A 78 -8.83 11.42 2.86
C LEU A 78 -10.02 12.35 3.08
N ASP A 79 -9.98 13.16 4.13
CA ASP A 79 -11.12 13.96 4.55
C ASP A 79 -10.69 15.27 5.23
N CYS A 80 -11.60 16.24 5.26
CA CYS A 80 -11.43 17.49 6.00
C CYS A 80 -12.73 17.86 6.71
N TYR A 81 -12.62 18.13 8.00
CA TYR A 81 -13.72 18.56 8.86
C TYR A 81 -13.52 20.01 9.27
N THR A 82 -14.60 20.78 9.28
CA THR A 82 -14.56 22.21 9.63
C THR A 82 -15.88 22.61 10.26
N ASP A 83 -15.83 23.09 11.51
CA ASP A 83 -16.93 23.75 12.20
C ASP A 83 -16.42 24.90 13.11
N ALA A 84 -17.29 25.44 13.98
CA ALA A 84 -16.91 26.53 14.87
C ALA A 84 -15.85 26.14 15.94
N GLU A 85 -15.75 24.85 16.30
CA GLU A 85 -14.94 24.33 17.40
C GLU A 85 -13.73 23.50 16.94
N GLU A 86 -13.67 23.11 15.67
CA GLU A 86 -12.62 22.27 15.11
C GLU A 86 -12.38 22.55 13.62
N VAL A 87 -11.11 22.54 13.22
CA VAL A 87 -10.69 22.39 11.82
C VAL A 87 -9.64 21.29 11.77
N SER A 88 -9.91 20.21 11.05
CA SER A 88 -9.01 19.07 10.94
C SER A 88 -9.00 18.48 9.54
N LEU A 89 -7.88 17.86 9.18
CA LEU A 89 -7.78 17.01 7.99
C LEU A 89 -7.24 15.64 8.37
N THR A 90 -7.65 14.63 7.61
CA THR A 90 -7.28 13.23 7.80
C THR A 90 -6.49 12.76 6.59
N MET A 91 -5.34 12.13 6.83
CA MET A 91 -4.42 11.60 5.82
C MET A 91 -4.07 10.15 6.12
N ASP A 92 -3.72 9.37 5.09
CA ASP A 92 -3.18 8.02 5.29
C ASP A 92 -2.00 8.03 6.28
N PHE A 93 -1.97 7.05 7.18
CA PHE A 93 -0.78 6.82 7.99
C PHE A 93 0.34 6.25 7.11
N VAL A 94 1.45 6.96 7.05
CA VAL A 94 2.66 6.49 6.35
C VAL A 94 3.54 5.75 7.35
N ASP A 95 3.69 4.44 7.15
CA ASP A 95 4.61 3.63 7.96
C ASP A 95 6.05 3.81 7.45
N GLY A 96 6.78 4.73 8.08
CA GLY A 96 8.11 5.12 7.65
C GLY A 96 8.85 5.97 8.67
N ASP A 97 10.13 6.21 8.40
CA ASP A 97 10.94 7.20 9.11
C ASP A 97 10.99 8.49 8.28
N THR A 98 11.01 9.66 8.91
CA THR A 98 11.40 10.90 8.21
C THR A 98 12.83 10.76 7.66
N LEU A 99 13.19 11.47 6.60
CA LEU A 99 14.46 11.27 5.89
C LEU A 99 15.68 11.50 6.80
N ASP A 100 15.63 12.50 7.67
CA ASP A 100 16.64 12.78 8.69
C ASP A 100 16.83 11.59 9.63
N ARG A 101 15.74 11.01 10.15
CA ARG A 101 15.79 9.81 10.99
C ARG A 101 16.27 8.59 10.19
N PHE A 102 15.79 8.43 8.97
CA PHE A 102 16.15 7.32 8.08
C PHE A 102 17.64 7.29 7.79
N LEU A 103 18.27 8.46 7.57
CA LEU A 103 19.71 8.59 7.38
C LEU A 103 20.51 8.15 8.61
N VAL A 104 19.99 8.39 9.81
CA VAL A 104 20.59 7.93 11.07
C VAL A 104 20.43 6.41 11.25
N THR A 105 19.24 5.87 10.94
CA THR A 105 18.94 4.44 11.15
C THR A 105 19.47 3.53 10.04
N HIS A 106 19.69 4.06 8.83
CA HIS A 106 20.15 3.33 7.65
C HIS A 106 21.34 4.05 6.96
N PRO A 107 22.48 4.25 7.66
CA PRO A 107 23.56 5.13 7.20
C PRO A 107 24.26 4.68 5.91
N SER A 108 24.10 3.42 5.49
CA SER A 108 24.67 2.91 4.24
C SER A 108 23.72 2.96 3.04
N TYR A 109 22.42 3.24 3.24
CA TYR A 109 21.42 3.10 2.18
C TYR A 109 21.72 3.99 0.96
N PHE A 110 22.09 5.25 1.20
CA PHE A 110 22.41 6.23 0.16
C PHE A 110 23.88 6.21 -0.29
N ALA A 111 24.73 5.40 0.33
CA ALA A 111 26.05 5.10 -0.23
C ALA A 111 25.91 4.32 -1.55
N ASP A 112 24.83 3.55 -1.70
CA ASP A 112 24.45 2.96 -2.98
C ASP A 112 23.87 4.03 -3.92
N LYS A 113 24.58 4.23 -5.04
CA LYS A 113 24.22 5.19 -6.08
C LYS A 113 22.83 4.94 -6.69
N ALA A 114 22.41 3.69 -6.86
CA ALA A 114 21.09 3.38 -7.41
C ALA A 114 19.97 3.79 -6.46
N ASN A 115 20.15 3.57 -5.16
CA ASN A 115 19.21 4.03 -4.13
C ASN A 115 19.10 5.56 -4.09
N LEU A 116 20.23 6.27 -4.14
CA LEU A 116 20.23 7.72 -4.16
C LEU A 116 19.57 8.30 -5.43
N ARG A 117 19.79 7.68 -6.60
CA ARG A 117 19.09 8.05 -7.84
C ARG A 117 17.59 7.80 -7.75
N ARG A 118 17.18 6.66 -7.16
CA ARG A 118 15.77 6.31 -6.99
C ARG A 118 15.07 7.33 -6.09
N PHE A 119 15.66 7.62 -4.94
CA PHE A 119 15.16 8.65 -4.02
C PHE A 119 14.98 9.99 -4.72
N LEU A 120 16.02 10.48 -5.41
CA LEU A 120 15.96 11.76 -6.10
C LEU A 120 14.85 11.78 -7.17
N ARG A 121 14.72 10.70 -7.96
CA ARG A 121 13.67 10.58 -8.96
C ARG A 121 12.28 10.63 -8.33
N GLN A 122 12.03 9.86 -7.27
CA GLN A 122 10.72 9.81 -6.61
C GLN A 122 10.34 11.14 -5.96
N LEU A 123 11.32 11.81 -5.33
CA LEU A 123 11.14 13.15 -4.79
C LEU A 123 10.75 14.16 -5.88
N LEU A 124 11.44 14.11 -7.03
CA LEU A 124 11.12 14.95 -8.18
C LEU A 124 9.77 14.60 -8.82
N GLU A 125 9.39 13.32 -8.90
CA GLU A 125 8.06 12.90 -9.39
C GLU A 125 6.93 13.38 -8.48
N GLY A 126 7.12 13.38 -7.15
CA GLY A 126 6.20 13.99 -6.19
C GLY A 126 6.08 15.52 -6.39
N LEU A 127 7.20 16.22 -6.51
CA LEU A 127 7.22 17.66 -6.78
C LEU A 127 6.59 18.03 -8.13
N LEU A 128 6.84 17.23 -9.17
CA LEU A 128 6.25 17.44 -10.49
C LEU A 128 4.71 17.41 -10.40
N ALA A 129 4.15 16.43 -9.68
CA ALA A 129 2.72 16.34 -9.47
C ALA A 129 2.18 17.58 -8.72
N ILE A 130 2.87 18.06 -7.69
CA ILE A 130 2.51 19.29 -6.98
C ILE A 130 2.49 20.50 -7.96
N HIS A 131 3.54 20.66 -8.76
CA HIS A 131 3.67 21.78 -9.72
C HIS A 131 2.62 21.73 -10.83
N GLN A 132 2.26 20.53 -11.31
CA GLN A 132 1.19 20.35 -12.30
C GLN A 132 -0.19 20.78 -11.79
N HIS A 133 -0.40 20.75 -10.47
CA HIS A 133 -1.60 21.28 -9.81
C HIS A 133 -1.46 22.76 -9.42
N LYS A 134 -0.50 23.48 -10.02
CA LYS A 134 -0.25 24.92 -9.79
C LYS A 134 0.08 25.27 -8.34
N ALA A 135 0.61 24.33 -7.58
CA ALA A 135 1.12 24.51 -6.23
C ALA A 135 2.65 24.49 -6.21
N ILE A 136 3.27 25.07 -5.18
CA ILE A 136 4.72 25.06 -4.95
C ILE A 136 4.92 24.71 -3.49
N HIS A 137 5.70 23.68 -3.16
CA HIS A 137 5.72 23.07 -1.82
C HIS A 137 6.20 24.04 -0.72
N LEU A 138 7.27 24.80 -0.97
CA LEU A 138 7.86 25.84 -0.12
C LEU A 138 8.39 25.43 1.26
N ASP A 139 8.04 24.26 1.77
CA ASP A 139 8.63 23.66 2.98
C ASP A 139 9.30 22.30 2.73
N LEU A 140 10.02 22.15 1.62
CA LEU A 140 10.66 20.87 1.32
C LEU A 140 11.95 20.72 2.14
N LYS A 141 11.93 19.80 3.10
CA LYS A 141 13.04 19.50 4.02
C LYS A 141 13.01 18.02 4.45
N PRO A 142 14.09 17.47 5.04
CA PRO A 142 14.14 16.06 5.43
C PRO A 142 13.00 15.59 6.33
N SER A 143 12.52 16.41 7.25
CA SER A 143 11.41 16.05 8.15
C SER A 143 10.02 16.00 7.47
N ASN A 144 9.87 16.58 6.27
CA ASN A 144 8.64 16.52 5.48
C ASN A 144 8.69 15.43 4.39
N ILE A 145 9.75 14.61 4.39
CA ILE A 145 9.93 13.49 3.48
C ILE A 145 10.00 12.22 4.31
N MET A 146 9.01 11.34 4.16
CA MET A 146 9.05 10.01 4.76
C MET A 146 9.67 9.00 3.81
N MET A 147 10.52 8.15 4.38
CA MET A 147 11.07 6.95 3.79
C MET A 147 10.30 5.76 4.35
N THR A 148 9.44 5.16 3.54
CA THR A 148 8.61 4.02 3.97
C THR A 148 9.47 2.86 4.48
N HIS A 149 9.07 2.20 5.58
CA HIS A 149 9.88 1.12 6.15
C HIS A 149 10.02 -0.07 5.21
N VAL A 150 8.97 -0.33 4.42
CA VAL A 150 8.80 -1.45 3.49
C VAL A 150 9.72 -1.32 2.26
N ASN A 151 9.49 -0.32 1.40
CA ASN A 151 10.24 -0.21 0.13
C ASN A 151 11.35 0.82 0.16
N LYS A 152 11.41 1.63 1.21
CA LYS A 152 12.22 2.85 1.27
C LYS A 152 11.83 3.83 0.15
N ASP A 153 10.55 3.84 -0.22
CA ASP A 153 9.98 4.84 -1.14
C ASP A 153 9.80 6.18 -0.44
N VAL A 154 9.93 7.25 -1.22
CA VAL A 154 9.63 8.62 -0.81
C VAL A 154 8.12 8.84 -0.69
N CYS A 155 7.70 9.49 0.40
CA CYS A 155 6.36 10.06 0.54
C CYS A 155 6.50 11.48 1.12
N ILE A 156 6.04 12.49 0.39
CA ILE A 156 5.96 13.88 0.85
C ILE A 156 4.71 14.03 1.72
N ILE A 157 4.84 14.50 2.96
CA ILE A 157 3.78 14.39 3.98
C ILE A 157 3.18 15.71 4.48
N ASP A 158 3.69 16.87 4.08
CA ASP A 158 3.16 18.17 4.55
C ASP A 158 3.11 19.19 3.42
N LEU A 159 1.90 19.62 3.06
CA LEU A 159 1.64 20.61 2.02
C LEU A 159 1.19 21.97 2.58
N GLY A 160 1.31 22.19 3.89
CA GLY A 160 0.74 23.35 4.59
C GLY A 160 1.23 24.74 4.15
N PHE A 161 2.33 24.79 3.38
CA PHE A 161 2.90 26.03 2.84
C PHE A 161 2.75 26.14 1.31
N CYS A 162 1.90 25.33 0.67
CA CYS A 162 1.84 25.25 -0.80
C CYS A 162 1.42 26.53 -1.55
N TYR A 163 1.15 27.62 -0.83
CA TYR A 163 0.55 28.85 -1.32
C TYR A 163 1.16 30.09 -0.64
N ALA A 164 1.90 30.88 -1.41
CA ALA A 164 2.53 32.12 -0.94
C ALA A 164 1.50 33.20 -0.51
N ASP A 165 0.28 33.19 -1.07
CA ASP A 165 -0.82 34.10 -0.70
C ASP A 165 -1.43 33.78 0.67
N THR A 166 -1.24 32.55 1.15
CA THR A 166 -1.73 32.10 2.46
C THR A 166 -0.77 32.49 3.58
N TRP A 167 0.49 32.77 3.23
CA TRP A 167 1.56 33.10 4.17
C TRP A 167 2.42 34.27 3.66
N PRO A 168 1.83 35.43 3.30
CA PRO A 168 2.59 36.54 2.75
C PRO A 168 3.60 37.02 3.80
N ASN A 169 4.88 37.07 3.43
CA ASN A 169 5.98 37.47 4.30
C ASN A 169 6.40 36.47 5.40
N GLN A 170 6.00 35.20 5.34
CA GLN A 170 6.53 34.14 6.20
C GLN A 170 7.41 33.14 5.43
N ILE A 171 8.56 32.80 6.02
CA ILE A 171 9.41 31.70 5.54
C ILE A 171 8.77 30.40 6.01
N GLY A 172 8.21 29.63 5.08
CA GLY A 172 7.54 28.36 5.38
C GLY A 172 8.49 27.23 5.80
N THR A 173 9.81 27.45 5.76
CA THR A 173 10.82 26.42 6.02
C THR A 173 11.96 26.88 6.91
N THR A 174 12.83 25.95 7.34
CA THR A 174 14.02 26.33 8.09
C THR A 174 15.03 27.02 7.15
N LYS A 175 15.81 27.96 7.70
CA LYS A 175 16.77 28.75 6.90
C LYS A 175 17.78 27.90 6.12
N ASP A 176 18.04 26.68 6.58
CA ASP A 176 18.97 25.75 5.96
C ASP A 176 18.44 25.15 4.64
N PHE A 177 17.12 25.17 4.40
CA PHE A 177 16.50 24.65 3.17
C PHE A 177 15.79 25.73 2.35
N ALA A 178 15.67 26.95 2.90
CA ALA A 178 15.06 28.10 2.22
C ALA A 178 15.92 28.59 1.04
N ALA A 179 15.28 28.83 -0.10
CA ALA A 179 15.94 29.46 -1.24
C ALA A 179 16.20 30.96 -0.97
N PRO A 180 17.24 31.58 -1.57
CA PRO A 180 17.55 32.99 -1.38
C PRO A 180 16.37 33.95 -1.57
N GLU A 181 15.53 33.72 -2.58
CA GLU A 181 14.34 34.55 -2.88
C GLU A 181 13.25 34.49 -1.80
N MET A 182 13.28 33.48 -0.92
CA MET A 182 12.39 33.40 0.25
C MET A 182 12.89 34.29 1.40
N LEU A 183 14.17 34.64 1.39
CA LEU A 183 14.84 35.38 2.47
C LEU A 183 15.01 36.87 2.18
N ASP A 184 15.05 37.25 0.90
CA ASP A 184 15.25 38.64 0.47
C ASP A 184 13.96 39.49 0.43
N GLY A 185 12.81 38.86 0.71
CA GLY A 185 11.51 39.54 0.81
C GLY A 185 10.88 39.90 -0.54
N THR A 186 11.47 39.48 -1.67
CA THR A 186 10.88 39.70 -3.00
C THR A 186 9.71 38.76 -3.29
N TYR A 187 9.70 37.58 -2.66
CA TYR A 187 8.67 36.54 -2.83
C TYR A 187 8.42 36.17 -4.32
N ASP A 188 9.41 36.35 -5.19
CA ASP A 188 9.39 35.79 -6.55
C ASP A 188 9.59 34.26 -6.44
N ILE A 189 8.49 33.55 -6.22
CA ILE A 189 8.46 32.11 -5.98
C ILE A 189 7.95 31.39 -7.24
N ASP A 190 8.71 30.39 -7.71
CA ASP A 190 8.26 29.45 -8.74
C ASP A 190 8.78 28.03 -8.43
N ALA A 191 8.57 27.07 -9.33
CA ALA A 191 9.10 25.70 -9.19
C ALA A 191 10.60 25.63 -8.85
N ARG A 192 11.40 26.64 -9.23
CA ARG A 192 12.85 26.71 -8.97
C ARG A 192 13.18 26.97 -7.51
N THR A 193 12.22 27.43 -6.73
CA THR A 193 12.33 27.56 -5.28
C THR A 193 12.37 26.18 -4.64
N ASP A 194 11.45 25.27 -4.99
CA ASP A 194 11.50 23.87 -4.51
C ASP A 194 12.73 23.11 -5.04
N ILE A 195 13.13 23.36 -6.29
CA ILE A 195 14.35 22.77 -6.88
C ILE A 195 15.59 23.12 -6.06
N TYR A 196 15.68 24.34 -5.52
CA TYR A 196 16.77 24.71 -4.63
C TYR A 196 16.78 23.84 -3.37
N SER A 197 15.63 23.64 -2.74
CA SER A 197 15.49 22.78 -1.56
C SER A 197 15.84 21.33 -1.86
N VAL A 198 15.54 20.80 -3.05
CA VAL A 198 16.04 19.47 -3.50
C VAL A 198 17.57 19.41 -3.47
N GLY A 199 18.25 20.45 -3.99
CA GLY A 199 19.70 20.54 -3.95
C GLY A 199 20.23 20.57 -2.51
N LYS A 200 19.58 21.32 -1.62
CA LYS A 200 19.93 21.36 -0.18
C LYS A 200 19.75 20.02 0.51
N ILE A 201 18.72 19.24 0.15
CA ILE A 201 18.51 17.88 0.65
C ILE A 201 19.63 16.94 0.16
N LEU A 202 20.08 17.05 -1.10
CA LEU A 202 21.21 16.25 -1.60
C LEU A 202 22.52 16.56 -0.85
N LEU A 203 22.79 17.84 -0.58
CA LEU A 203 23.93 18.25 0.25
C LEU A 203 23.80 17.76 1.70
N TYR A 204 22.59 17.75 2.24
CA TYR A 204 22.31 17.19 3.56
C TYR A 204 22.61 15.68 3.60
N ILE A 205 22.17 14.91 2.60
CA ILE A 205 22.48 13.48 2.48
C ILE A 205 24.00 13.26 2.39
N GLU A 206 24.70 14.03 1.54
CA GLU A 206 26.17 13.95 1.42
C GLU A 206 26.86 14.20 2.76
N LEU A 207 26.42 15.23 3.49
CA LEU A 207 26.96 15.57 4.81
C LEU A 207 26.72 14.45 5.83
N GLN A 208 25.54 13.82 5.86
CA GLN A 208 25.26 12.70 6.76
C GLN A 208 26.13 11.49 6.43
N LEU A 209 26.31 11.16 5.14
CA LEU A 209 27.18 10.06 4.72
C LEU A 209 28.65 10.34 5.05
N GLN A 210 29.09 11.60 4.98
CA GLN A 210 30.45 12.02 5.36
C GLN A 210 30.77 11.85 6.85
N GLN A 211 29.76 11.74 7.72
CA GLN A 211 29.98 11.40 9.13
C GLN A 211 30.46 9.96 9.30
N HIS A 212 30.15 9.06 8.36
CA HIS A 212 30.56 7.66 8.36
C HIS A 212 31.74 7.39 7.42
N ASP A 213 31.78 8.07 6.27
CA ASP A 213 32.87 8.03 5.31
C ASP A 213 33.20 9.45 4.84
N SER A 214 34.19 10.08 5.47
CA SER A 214 34.63 11.44 5.14
C SER A 214 35.04 11.66 3.67
N THR A 215 35.34 10.58 2.93
CA THR A 215 35.70 10.63 1.52
C THR A 215 34.50 10.58 0.58
N TYR A 216 33.30 10.24 1.10
CA TYR A 216 32.08 10.16 0.31
C TYR A 216 31.81 11.47 -0.41
N ARG A 217 31.47 11.35 -1.70
CA ARG A 217 30.99 12.45 -2.52
C ARG A 217 29.78 12.01 -3.31
N LEU A 218 28.87 12.95 -3.58
CA LEU A 218 27.74 12.68 -4.46
C LEU A 218 28.23 12.13 -5.81
N PRO A 219 27.57 11.10 -6.36
CA PRO A 219 27.93 10.59 -7.67
C PRO A 219 27.85 11.68 -8.74
N LYS A 220 28.80 11.71 -9.69
CA LYS A 220 28.98 12.83 -10.65
C LYS A 220 27.69 13.36 -11.32
N ASP A 221 26.79 12.46 -11.70
CA ASP A 221 25.50 12.81 -12.29
C ASP A 221 24.53 13.47 -11.29
N ILE A 222 24.50 13.00 -10.05
CA ILE A 222 23.71 13.59 -8.97
C ILE A 222 24.33 14.89 -8.49
N LEU A 223 25.66 14.95 -8.41
CA LEU A 223 26.42 16.17 -8.10
C LEU A 223 26.09 17.26 -9.12
N HIS A 224 26.07 16.94 -10.42
CA HIS A 224 25.69 17.90 -11.46
C HIS A 224 24.26 18.44 -11.28
N VAL A 225 23.30 17.57 -10.94
CA VAL A 225 21.94 18.01 -10.61
C VAL A 225 21.96 18.94 -9.41
N CYS A 226 22.64 18.54 -8.33
CA CYS A 226 22.77 19.30 -7.09
C CYS A 226 23.36 20.71 -7.32
N GLU A 227 24.49 20.81 -8.04
CA GLU A 227 25.19 22.06 -8.35
C GLU A 227 24.33 23.07 -9.12
N LEU A 228 23.44 22.58 -9.99
CA LEU A 228 22.49 23.43 -10.71
C LEU A 228 21.28 23.78 -9.82
N CYS A 229 20.80 22.85 -8.99
CA CYS A 229 19.73 23.13 -8.03
C CYS A 229 20.10 24.26 -7.07
N VAL A 230 21.31 24.26 -6.52
CA VAL A 230 21.73 25.20 -5.46
C VAL A 230 22.32 26.52 -5.98
N ARG A 231 22.17 26.84 -7.27
CA ARG A 231 22.63 28.14 -7.82
C ARG A 231 21.91 29.29 -7.12
N LEU A 232 22.68 30.29 -6.68
CA LEU A 232 22.13 31.45 -5.97
C LEU A 232 21.18 32.24 -6.87
N ARG A 233 21.58 32.46 -8.14
CA ARG A 233 20.72 33.10 -9.14
C ARG A 233 19.67 32.09 -9.61
N LYS A 234 18.39 32.39 -9.33
CA LYS A 234 17.23 31.57 -9.73
C LYS A 234 17.21 31.24 -11.23
N SER A 235 17.65 32.15 -12.09
CA SER A 235 17.73 31.95 -13.55
C SER A 235 18.78 30.92 -13.99
N GLU A 236 19.76 30.61 -13.15
CA GLU A 236 20.84 29.63 -13.43
C GLU A 236 20.49 28.22 -12.92
N ARG A 237 19.36 28.06 -12.21
CA ARG A 237 18.86 26.75 -11.78
C ARG A 237 18.19 26.01 -12.94
N TRP A 238 17.90 24.74 -12.73
CA TRP A 238 17.02 23.99 -13.62
C TRP A 238 15.71 24.73 -13.83
N GLY A 239 15.28 24.88 -15.09
CA GLY A 239 14.10 25.69 -15.41
C GLY A 239 12.77 25.09 -14.96
N SER A 240 12.72 23.78 -14.71
CA SER A 240 11.55 23.06 -14.18
C SER A 240 11.97 21.68 -13.66
N VAL A 241 11.09 21.01 -12.91
CA VAL A 241 11.32 19.65 -12.40
C VAL A 241 11.40 18.62 -13.53
N GLU A 242 10.60 18.77 -14.59
CA GLU A 242 10.64 17.91 -15.78
C GLU A 242 12.02 17.90 -16.43
N LYS A 243 12.69 19.06 -16.51
CA LYS A 243 14.05 19.13 -17.08
C LYS A 243 15.06 18.35 -16.25
N VAL A 244 14.90 18.31 -14.93
CA VAL A 244 15.75 17.50 -14.05
C VAL A 244 15.48 16.01 -14.29
N LEU A 245 14.21 15.61 -14.35
CA LEU A 245 13.80 14.22 -14.61
C LEU A 245 14.28 13.75 -15.99
N ASP A 246 14.16 14.58 -17.03
CA ASP A 246 14.65 14.30 -18.38
C ASP A 246 16.17 14.06 -18.39
N TYR A 247 16.93 14.86 -17.65
CA TYR A 247 18.37 14.65 -17.50
C TYR A 247 18.68 13.29 -16.87
N LEU A 248 18.02 12.93 -15.76
CA LEU A 248 18.20 11.65 -15.07
C LEU A 248 17.80 10.46 -15.96
N ASN A 249 16.71 10.59 -16.72
CA ASN A 249 16.24 9.58 -17.66
C ASN A 249 17.23 9.36 -18.81
N ASN A 250 17.81 10.43 -19.35
CA ASN A 250 18.80 10.36 -20.43
C ASN A 250 20.09 9.65 -19.99
N ILE A 251 20.55 9.86 -18.76
CA ILE A 251 21.70 9.12 -18.20
C ILE A 251 21.38 7.63 -18.09
N THR A 252 20.20 7.30 -17.57
CA THR A 252 19.75 5.91 -17.39
C THR A 252 19.63 5.18 -18.73
N ARG A 253 19.09 5.84 -19.76
CA ARG A 253 19.03 5.34 -21.15
C ARG A 253 20.41 5.09 -21.75
N ARG A 254 21.37 5.99 -21.55
CA ARG A 254 22.75 5.78 -22.01
C ARG A 254 23.40 4.59 -21.32
N LEU A 255 23.25 4.45 -20.01
CA LEU A 255 23.79 3.32 -19.25
C LEU A 255 23.18 1.97 -19.68
N SER A 256 21.88 1.93 -19.97
CA SER A 256 21.22 0.71 -20.49
C SER A 256 21.64 0.38 -21.93
N PHE A 257 21.90 1.39 -22.76
CA PHE A 257 22.49 1.21 -24.09
C PHE A 257 23.91 0.61 -23.98
N TRP A 258 24.78 1.15 -23.13
CA TRP A 258 26.14 0.64 -22.95
C TRP A 258 26.18 -0.73 -22.27
N ARG A 259 25.28 -1.03 -21.32
CA ARG A 259 25.11 -2.39 -20.80
C ARG A 259 24.70 -3.36 -21.91
N ARG A 260 23.75 -3.00 -22.78
CA ARG A 260 23.37 -3.81 -23.95
C ARG A 260 24.50 -3.97 -24.95
N ALA A 261 25.27 -2.90 -25.22
CA ALA A 261 26.44 -2.95 -26.09
C ALA A 261 27.57 -3.81 -25.49
N ALA A 262 27.76 -3.78 -24.17
CA ALA A 262 28.73 -4.63 -23.47
C ALA A 262 28.31 -6.10 -23.48
N ILE A 263 27.01 -6.39 -23.26
CA ILE A 263 26.45 -7.75 -23.39
C ILE A 263 26.57 -8.24 -24.84
N ALA A 264 26.25 -7.40 -25.82
CA ALA A 264 26.42 -7.71 -27.24
C ALA A 264 27.89 -7.94 -27.61
N ALA A 265 28.81 -7.12 -27.10
CA ALA A 265 30.26 -7.31 -27.27
C ALA A 265 30.75 -8.61 -26.61
N SER A 266 30.16 -9.00 -25.49
CA SER A 266 30.45 -10.28 -24.80
C SER A 266 29.81 -11.46 -25.54
N SER A 267 28.69 -11.23 -26.23
CA SER A 267 27.99 -12.21 -27.07
C SER A 267 28.65 -12.39 -28.44
N ILE A 268 29.44 -11.43 -28.92
CA ILE A 268 30.27 -11.59 -30.14
C ILE A 268 31.33 -12.70 -29.95
N LEU A 269 31.68 -13.08 -28.72
CA LEU A 269 32.50 -14.25 -28.43
C LEU A 269 31.73 -15.59 -28.55
N VAL A 270 30.39 -15.57 -28.55
CA VAL A 270 29.50 -16.74 -28.58
C VAL A 270 28.78 -16.93 -29.93
N VAL A 271 28.71 -15.88 -30.75
CA VAL A 271 27.92 -15.87 -32.01
C VAL A 271 28.55 -16.67 -33.17
N LEU A 272 29.78 -17.19 -33.04
CA LEU A 272 30.37 -18.09 -34.05
C LEU A 272 29.79 -19.53 -34.06
N VAL A 273 28.93 -19.89 -33.10
CA VAL A 273 28.32 -21.25 -33.02
C VAL A 273 26.79 -21.24 -33.29
N GLY A 274 26.14 -20.07 -33.33
CA GLY A 274 24.68 -19.95 -33.32
C GLY A 274 23.97 -19.69 -34.64
N LEU A 275 24.64 -19.79 -35.79
CA LEU A 275 24.07 -19.42 -37.10
C LEU A 275 23.33 -20.55 -37.86
N LEU A 276 22.86 -21.58 -37.15
CA LEU A 276 22.02 -22.63 -37.71
C LEU A 276 20.89 -23.02 -36.74
N SER A 277 19.95 -22.11 -36.48
CA SER A 277 18.61 -22.42 -35.94
C SER A 277 17.66 -21.23 -36.11
N LEU A 278 17.59 -20.65 -37.32
CA LEU A 278 16.53 -19.73 -37.71
C LEU A 278 15.39 -20.53 -38.34
N SER A 279 14.57 -21.14 -37.47
CA SER A 279 13.25 -21.64 -37.86
C SER A 279 12.34 -21.68 -36.63
N LYS A 280 11.33 -20.79 -36.60
CA LYS A 280 10.22 -20.67 -35.62
C LYS A 280 10.64 -20.24 -34.20
N LEU A 281 10.62 -18.94 -33.92
CA LEU A 281 10.41 -18.47 -32.53
C LEU A 281 8.91 -18.29 -32.29
N ASN A 282 8.38 -19.15 -31.45
CA ASN A 282 7.01 -19.18 -30.92
C ASN A 282 6.53 -17.82 -30.42
N ASP A 283 5.23 -17.53 -30.62
CA ASP A 283 4.44 -16.47 -29.98
C ASP A 283 4.39 -16.63 -28.46
N LYS A 284 5.52 -16.46 -27.77
CA LYS A 284 5.54 -16.32 -26.32
C LYS A 284 5.35 -14.84 -25.97
N PRO A 285 4.48 -14.50 -25.01
CA PRO A 285 4.31 -13.11 -24.59
C PRO A 285 5.65 -12.57 -24.08
N ALA A 286 5.93 -11.30 -24.37
CA ALA A 286 7.18 -10.67 -23.94
C ALA A 286 7.26 -10.62 -22.41
N GLU A 287 8.40 -11.02 -21.85
CA GLU A 287 8.66 -10.99 -20.41
C GLU A 287 9.76 -9.98 -20.09
N PHE A 288 9.65 -9.31 -18.95
CA PHE A 288 10.65 -8.35 -18.48
C PHE A 288 10.72 -8.32 -16.97
N VAL A 289 11.86 -7.88 -16.45
CA VAL A 289 12.10 -7.75 -15.01
C VAL A 289 12.25 -6.28 -14.66
N ASP A 290 11.62 -5.83 -13.58
CA ASP A 290 11.85 -4.49 -13.04
C ASP A 290 13.11 -4.41 -12.16
N GLU A 291 13.39 -3.21 -11.63
CA GLU A 291 14.52 -3.00 -10.72
C GLU A 291 14.41 -3.76 -9.38
N ASN A 292 13.24 -4.30 -9.03
CA ASN A 292 12.98 -5.02 -7.78
C ASN A 292 12.97 -6.54 -8.00
N SER A 293 13.51 -7.02 -9.12
CA SER A 293 13.53 -8.46 -9.43
C SER A 293 12.13 -9.08 -9.55
N ILE A 294 11.08 -8.28 -9.83
CA ILE A 294 9.75 -8.79 -10.15
C ILE A 294 9.70 -9.05 -11.66
N VAL A 295 9.22 -10.24 -12.02
CA VAL A 295 9.07 -10.65 -13.42
C VAL A 295 7.66 -10.38 -13.87
N TYR A 296 7.55 -9.65 -14.97
CA TYR A 296 6.31 -9.30 -15.64
C TYR A 296 6.23 -10.01 -16.99
N GLN A 297 5.01 -10.34 -17.38
CA GLN A 297 4.66 -10.85 -18.70
C GLN A 297 3.64 -9.89 -19.31
N VAL A 298 3.92 -9.42 -20.53
CA VAL A 298 2.99 -8.59 -21.30
C VAL A 298 1.74 -9.42 -21.58
N VAL A 299 0.58 -8.87 -21.20
CA VAL A 299 -0.73 -9.49 -21.43
C VAL A 299 -1.29 -9.03 -22.77
N SER A 300 -1.18 -7.73 -23.05
CA SER A 300 -1.63 -7.13 -24.30
C SER A 300 -0.76 -5.94 -24.62
N GLU A 301 -0.20 -5.95 -25.83
CA GLU A 301 0.50 -4.79 -26.37
C GLU A 301 -0.49 -3.65 -26.63
N ASP A 302 -1.68 -3.92 -27.15
CA ASP A 302 -2.63 -2.89 -27.55
C ASP A 302 -3.17 -2.09 -26.36
N SER A 303 -3.54 -2.78 -25.28
CA SER A 303 -4.01 -2.11 -24.05
C SER A 303 -2.88 -1.73 -23.10
N ALA A 304 -1.62 -2.01 -23.48
CA ALA A 304 -0.44 -1.82 -22.65
C ALA A 304 -0.62 -2.38 -21.23
N THR A 305 -0.97 -3.66 -21.12
CA THR A 305 -1.17 -4.33 -19.83
C THR A 305 -0.18 -5.47 -19.64
N CYS A 306 0.19 -5.70 -18.38
CA CYS A 306 1.06 -6.80 -17.99
C CYS A 306 0.55 -7.49 -16.72
N ARG A 307 1.05 -8.71 -16.49
CA ARG A 307 0.83 -9.48 -15.27
C ARG A 307 2.16 -9.79 -14.62
N ILE A 308 2.17 -9.99 -13.32
CA ILE A 308 3.34 -10.51 -12.61
C ILE A 308 3.34 -12.02 -12.70
N ILE A 309 4.49 -12.60 -13.03
CA ILE A 309 4.69 -14.06 -13.08
C ILE A 309 5.67 -14.57 -12.02
N GLY A 310 6.30 -13.68 -11.26
CA GLY A 310 7.06 -14.03 -10.05
C GLY A 310 8.30 -13.17 -9.86
N SER A 311 9.44 -13.83 -9.57
CA SER A 311 10.74 -13.18 -9.38
C SER A 311 11.84 -13.83 -10.21
N ASP A 312 12.81 -13.04 -10.66
CA ASP A 312 14.03 -13.54 -11.31
C ASP A 312 15.17 -13.78 -10.31
N SER A 313 14.96 -13.43 -9.03
CA SER A 313 15.94 -13.65 -7.98
C SER A 313 15.70 -14.99 -7.27
N THR A 314 16.78 -15.63 -6.83
CA THR A 314 16.71 -16.76 -5.88
C THR A 314 16.44 -16.29 -4.45
N GLN A 315 16.32 -14.97 -4.23
CA GLN A 315 16.05 -14.39 -2.92
C GLN A 315 14.54 -14.32 -2.67
N PHE A 316 14.14 -14.64 -1.45
CA PHE A 316 12.77 -14.45 -1.00
C PHE A 316 12.57 -12.98 -0.65
N PHE A 317 11.45 -12.40 -1.07
CA PHE A 317 11.07 -11.07 -0.65
C PHE A 317 10.59 -11.09 0.79
N ARG A 318 10.99 -10.10 1.58
CA ARG A 318 10.31 -9.79 2.86
C ARG A 318 9.19 -8.79 2.65
N HIS A 319 9.39 -7.85 1.74
CA HIS A 319 8.45 -6.78 1.48
C HIS A 319 8.33 -6.56 -0.03
N ILE A 320 7.10 -6.49 -0.53
CA ILE A 320 6.83 -6.13 -1.93
C ILE A 320 5.81 -5.00 -1.99
N TYR A 321 6.10 -4.03 -2.86
CA TYR A 321 5.13 -3.09 -3.39
C TYR A 321 5.10 -3.18 -4.90
N ILE A 322 3.95 -3.60 -5.40
CA ILE A 322 3.71 -3.70 -6.83
C ILE A 322 3.12 -2.37 -7.30
N ARG A 323 3.80 -1.72 -8.23
CA ARG A 323 3.31 -0.48 -8.85
C ARG A 323 2.17 -0.78 -9.81
N SER A 324 1.19 0.13 -9.88
CA SER A 324 0.14 0.05 -10.91
C SER A 324 0.67 0.16 -12.33
N ASN A 325 1.81 0.83 -12.52
CA ASN A 325 2.41 1.05 -13.82
C ASN A 325 3.90 0.72 -13.77
N VAL A 326 4.38 0.00 -14.77
CA VAL A 326 5.79 -0.38 -14.95
C VAL A 326 6.26 0.00 -16.34
N PHE A 327 7.53 0.38 -16.47
CA PHE A 327 8.07 0.89 -17.72
C PHE A 327 8.97 -0.14 -18.38
N HIS A 328 8.65 -0.52 -19.62
CA HIS A 328 9.42 -1.46 -20.41
C HIS A 328 9.49 -0.98 -21.87
N ASN A 329 10.69 -0.99 -22.47
CA ASN A 329 10.92 -0.62 -23.88
C ASN A 329 10.26 0.70 -24.33
N ASN A 330 10.42 1.77 -23.54
CA ASN A 330 9.83 3.09 -23.80
C ASN A 330 8.30 3.16 -23.75
N LYS A 331 7.66 2.14 -23.17
CA LYS A 331 6.23 2.06 -22.99
C LYS A 331 5.89 1.77 -21.53
N THR A 332 4.81 2.38 -21.05
CA THR A 332 4.27 2.12 -19.72
C THR A 332 3.21 1.04 -19.84
N TYR A 333 3.33 -0.01 -19.03
CA TYR A 333 2.35 -1.08 -18.91
C TYR A 333 1.64 -1.01 -17.56
N THR A 334 0.33 -1.16 -17.57
CA THR A 334 -0.49 -1.26 -16.35
C THR A 334 -0.50 -2.70 -15.82
N VAL A 335 -0.25 -2.87 -14.53
CA VAL A 335 -0.22 -4.20 -13.87
C VAL A 335 -1.63 -4.62 -13.49
N VAL A 336 -2.21 -5.53 -14.27
CA VAL A 336 -3.62 -5.94 -14.13
C VAL A 336 -3.80 -7.29 -13.46
N ALA A 337 -2.74 -8.10 -13.33
CA ALA A 337 -2.87 -9.42 -12.74
C ALA A 337 -1.59 -9.91 -12.04
N ILE A 338 -1.77 -10.83 -11.10
CA ILE A 338 -0.72 -11.69 -10.54
C ILE A 338 -1.03 -13.11 -11.00
N ALA A 339 -0.09 -13.76 -11.66
CA ALA A 339 -0.27 -15.09 -12.22
C ALA A 339 -0.27 -16.17 -11.13
N ASP A 340 -0.62 -17.38 -11.57
CA ASP A 340 -0.61 -18.55 -10.71
C ASP A 340 0.77 -18.80 -10.11
N SER A 341 0.81 -19.10 -8.82
CA SER A 341 2.03 -19.40 -8.06
C SER A 341 3.13 -18.32 -8.10
N ALA A 342 2.86 -17.09 -8.56
CA ALA A 342 3.87 -16.07 -8.78
C ALA A 342 4.77 -15.79 -7.56
N PHE A 343 4.20 -15.82 -6.35
CA PHE A 343 4.90 -15.62 -5.09
C PHE A 343 4.73 -16.81 -4.13
N GLN A 344 4.58 -18.02 -4.67
CA GLN A 344 4.50 -19.23 -3.87
C GLN A 344 5.75 -19.43 -2.98
N ASN A 345 5.54 -19.82 -1.72
CA ASN A 345 6.55 -20.04 -0.67
C ASN A 345 7.45 -18.81 -0.39
N ASN A 346 6.99 -17.60 -0.73
CA ASN A 346 7.79 -16.41 -0.48
C ASN A 346 7.87 -16.08 1.03
N LYS A 347 8.86 -15.29 1.45
CA LYS A 347 9.04 -14.88 2.85
C LYS A 347 8.39 -13.52 3.14
N LEU A 348 7.35 -13.19 2.37
CA LEU A 348 6.66 -11.91 2.47
C LEU A 348 6.12 -11.73 3.88
N GLU A 349 6.51 -10.65 4.53
CA GLU A 349 5.94 -10.09 5.76
C GLU A 349 4.86 -9.07 5.40
N THR A 350 5.11 -8.23 4.38
CA THR A 350 4.17 -7.22 3.89
C THR A 350 4.02 -7.24 2.37
N LEU A 351 2.80 -7.00 1.89
CA LEU A 351 2.44 -6.97 0.48
C LEU A 351 1.54 -5.78 0.18
N SER A 352 1.95 -4.92 -0.75
CA SER A 352 1.10 -3.87 -1.31
C SER A 352 0.78 -4.18 -2.77
N LEU A 353 -0.51 -4.39 -3.02
CA LEU A 353 -1.05 -4.69 -4.34
C LEU A 353 -1.37 -3.39 -5.11
N PRO A 354 -1.23 -3.37 -6.45
CA PRO A 354 -1.49 -2.18 -7.23
C PRO A 354 -3.00 -1.93 -7.34
N GLN A 355 -3.44 -0.68 -7.27
CA GLN A 355 -4.87 -0.34 -7.41
C GLN A 355 -5.46 -0.69 -8.77
N SER A 356 -4.62 -0.94 -9.78
CA SER A 356 -5.02 -1.42 -11.11
C SER A 356 -5.23 -2.94 -11.20
N LEU A 357 -4.99 -3.69 -10.12
CA LEU A 357 -5.10 -5.14 -10.11
C LEU A 357 -6.54 -5.59 -10.33
N GLU A 358 -6.75 -6.49 -11.28
CA GLU A 358 -8.06 -7.11 -11.57
C GLU A 358 -8.10 -8.59 -11.18
N LEU A 359 -6.95 -9.28 -11.14
CA LEU A 359 -6.86 -10.73 -10.91
C LEU A 359 -5.68 -11.11 -10.01
N ILE A 360 -5.96 -11.99 -9.03
CA ILE A 360 -4.94 -12.73 -8.26
C ILE A 360 -5.07 -14.21 -8.65
N GLY A 361 -3.99 -14.81 -9.14
CA GLY A 361 -3.97 -16.17 -9.64
C GLY A 361 -4.09 -17.26 -8.57
N LYS A 362 -4.29 -18.50 -9.02
CA LYS A 362 -4.31 -19.68 -8.18
C LYS A 362 -2.96 -19.83 -7.47
N ASN A 363 -2.98 -20.17 -6.18
CA ASN A 363 -1.76 -20.35 -5.39
C ASN A 363 -0.80 -19.14 -5.35
N ALA A 364 -1.22 -17.94 -5.79
CA ALA A 364 -0.32 -16.82 -6.03
C ALA A 364 0.59 -16.48 -4.83
N PHE A 365 0.08 -16.63 -3.60
CA PHE A 365 0.79 -16.38 -2.35
C PHE A 365 0.77 -17.59 -1.41
N ILE A 366 0.57 -18.80 -1.94
CA ILE A 366 0.51 -20.01 -1.13
C ILE A 366 1.78 -20.15 -0.26
N ARG A 367 1.61 -20.49 1.02
CA ARG A 367 2.70 -20.65 2.00
C ARG A 367 3.58 -19.41 2.18
N CYS A 368 3.06 -18.21 1.99
CA CYS A 368 3.71 -16.99 2.48
C CYS A 368 3.56 -16.89 4.01
N HIS A 369 4.31 -17.73 4.73
CA HIS A 369 4.11 -17.96 6.18
C HIS A 369 4.33 -16.73 7.06
N GLN A 370 5.04 -15.72 6.56
CA GLN A 370 5.31 -14.49 7.31
C GLN A 370 4.29 -13.38 7.03
N LEU A 371 3.39 -13.54 6.06
CA LEU A 371 2.54 -12.46 5.57
C LEU A 371 1.48 -12.11 6.62
N GLU A 372 1.47 -10.89 7.12
CA GLU A 372 0.64 -10.51 8.28
C GLU A 372 -0.67 -9.81 7.88
N PHE A 373 -0.64 -9.05 6.79
CA PHE A 373 -1.74 -8.23 6.29
C PHE A 373 -1.82 -8.24 4.76
N VAL A 374 -3.05 -8.22 4.23
CA VAL A 374 -3.32 -8.02 2.80
C VAL A 374 -4.52 -7.10 2.62
N ASP A 375 -4.32 -5.99 1.90
CA ASP A 375 -5.40 -5.16 1.36
C ASP A 375 -5.60 -5.47 -0.13
N ILE A 376 -6.70 -6.13 -0.48
CA ILE A 376 -7.02 -6.46 -1.87
C ILE A 376 -7.81 -5.28 -2.49
N PRO A 377 -7.27 -4.62 -3.55
CA PRO A 377 -7.91 -3.45 -4.17
C PRO A 377 -9.29 -3.75 -4.76
N ASP A 378 -10.21 -2.78 -4.71
CA ASP A 378 -11.61 -2.96 -5.15
C ASP A 378 -11.78 -3.30 -6.64
N ARG A 379 -10.76 -3.05 -7.46
CA ARG A 379 -10.75 -3.44 -8.88
C ARG A 379 -10.55 -4.94 -9.09
N VAL A 380 -10.12 -5.68 -8.08
CA VAL A 380 -9.94 -7.14 -8.15
C VAL A 380 -11.32 -7.78 -8.29
N LYS A 381 -11.53 -8.44 -9.44
CA LYS A 381 -12.77 -9.17 -9.77
C LYS A 381 -12.64 -10.65 -9.46
N THR A 382 -11.42 -11.18 -9.47
CA THR A 382 -11.15 -12.61 -9.34
C THR A 382 -9.98 -12.86 -8.42
N ILE A 383 -10.18 -13.72 -7.43
CA ILE A 383 -9.14 -14.33 -6.61
C ILE A 383 -9.08 -15.79 -7.01
N GLY A 384 -7.89 -16.36 -7.18
CA GLY A 384 -7.72 -17.75 -7.55
C GLY A 384 -7.89 -18.70 -6.35
N PRO A 385 -8.23 -19.97 -6.59
CA PRO A 385 -8.23 -20.98 -5.55
C PRO A 385 -6.89 -21.03 -4.81
N GLN A 386 -6.95 -21.19 -3.48
CA GLN A 386 -5.77 -21.33 -2.62
C GLN A 386 -4.78 -20.16 -2.68
N ALA A 387 -5.19 -18.98 -3.15
CA ALA A 387 -4.30 -17.82 -3.35
C ALA A 387 -3.47 -17.47 -2.11
N PHE A 388 -4.03 -17.58 -0.89
CA PHE A 388 -3.35 -17.31 0.38
C PHE A 388 -3.37 -18.52 1.34
N TRP A 389 -3.42 -19.74 0.79
CA TRP A 389 -3.42 -20.96 1.59
C TRP A 389 -2.13 -21.10 2.40
N HIS A 390 -2.24 -21.42 3.70
CA HIS A 390 -1.13 -21.51 4.67
C HIS A 390 -0.33 -20.20 4.89
N CYS A 391 -0.94 -19.02 4.73
CA CYS A 391 -0.38 -17.76 5.21
C CYS A 391 -0.55 -17.63 6.75
N GLN A 392 0.25 -18.39 7.51
CA GLN A 392 0.07 -18.65 8.95
C GLN A 392 0.17 -17.43 9.89
N LYS A 393 0.60 -16.27 9.39
CA LYS A 393 0.56 -15.00 10.14
C LYS A 393 -0.51 -14.04 9.66
N LEU A 394 -1.23 -14.34 8.58
CA LEU A 394 -2.19 -13.44 7.97
C LEU A 394 -3.38 -13.27 8.90
N SER A 395 -3.42 -12.13 9.58
CA SER A 395 -4.36 -11.86 10.67
C SER A 395 -5.39 -10.79 10.33
N SER A 396 -5.09 -9.97 9.33
CA SER A 396 -5.99 -8.93 8.82
C SER A 396 -6.04 -8.98 7.29
N LEU A 397 -7.26 -8.91 6.75
CA LEU A 397 -7.57 -9.05 5.34
C LEU A 397 -8.69 -8.08 4.98
N ARG A 398 -8.49 -7.27 3.95
CA ARG A 398 -9.58 -6.54 3.28
C ARG A 398 -9.89 -7.21 1.95
N LEU A 399 -11.12 -7.71 1.83
CA LEU A 399 -11.67 -8.23 0.58
C LEU A 399 -12.23 -7.09 -0.27
N PRO A 400 -12.12 -7.18 -1.61
CA PRO A 400 -12.61 -6.14 -2.52
C PRO A 400 -14.13 -6.15 -2.59
N ALA A 401 -14.78 -4.99 -2.71
CA ALA A 401 -16.25 -4.93 -2.74
C ALA A 401 -16.90 -5.58 -3.99
N GLY A 402 -16.13 -5.80 -5.06
CA GLY A 402 -16.66 -6.24 -6.36
C GLY A 402 -16.71 -7.75 -6.61
N ILE A 403 -16.17 -8.59 -5.73
CA ILE A 403 -16.11 -10.05 -5.96
C ILE A 403 -17.47 -10.73 -5.79
N LYS A 404 -17.67 -11.83 -6.54
CA LYS A 404 -18.90 -12.63 -6.48
C LYS A 404 -18.77 -13.91 -5.66
N GLU A 405 -17.55 -14.37 -5.45
CA GLU A 405 -17.26 -15.61 -4.76
C GLU A 405 -15.99 -15.49 -3.93
N ILE A 406 -15.94 -16.23 -2.82
CA ILE A 406 -14.70 -16.53 -2.12
C ILE A 406 -14.20 -17.90 -2.61
N PRO A 407 -13.02 -18.00 -3.24
CA PRO A 407 -12.58 -19.25 -3.86
C PRO A 407 -12.24 -20.35 -2.86
N GLN A 408 -12.25 -21.60 -3.35
CA GLN A 408 -11.81 -22.78 -2.60
C GLN A 408 -10.44 -22.56 -1.94
N GLY A 409 -10.39 -22.77 -0.62
CA GLY A 409 -9.17 -22.72 0.20
C GLY A 409 -8.42 -21.40 0.18
N ALA A 410 -9.02 -20.30 -0.30
CA ALA A 410 -8.33 -19.03 -0.54
C ALA A 410 -7.58 -18.51 0.68
N PHE A 411 -8.14 -18.69 1.89
CA PHE A 411 -7.58 -18.21 3.16
C PHE A 411 -7.52 -19.31 4.23
N CYS A 412 -7.37 -20.56 3.79
CA CYS A 412 -7.26 -21.73 4.68
C CYS A 412 -5.90 -21.74 5.41
N PHE A 413 -5.92 -22.08 6.70
CA PHE A 413 -4.77 -22.06 7.61
C PHE A 413 -4.05 -20.70 7.65
N ALA A 414 -4.84 -19.61 7.63
CA ALA A 414 -4.39 -18.28 8.01
C ALA A 414 -4.58 -18.06 9.54
N LYS A 415 -4.36 -16.84 10.02
CA LYS A 415 -4.47 -16.46 11.44
C LYS A 415 -5.52 -15.38 11.67
N MET A 416 -6.59 -15.41 10.87
CA MET A 416 -7.61 -14.37 10.91
C MET A 416 -8.35 -14.36 12.24
N LYS A 417 -8.65 -13.17 12.75
CA LYS A 417 -9.51 -12.95 13.93
C LYS A 417 -10.93 -12.56 13.58
N GLU A 418 -11.08 -11.77 12.52
CA GLU A 418 -12.36 -11.34 11.97
C GLU A 418 -12.34 -11.53 10.45
N VAL A 419 -13.46 -11.95 9.89
CA VAL A 419 -13.71 -11.98 8.45
C VAL A 419 -15.00 -11.22 8.17
N VAL A 420 -14.90 -10.21 7.29
CA VAL A 420 -16.06 -9.51 6.72
C VAL A 420 -16.15 -9.87 5.26
N VAL A 421 -17.14 -10.68 4.90
CA VAL A 421 -17.41 -11.05 3.50
C VAL A 421 -18.22 -9.93 2.85
N PRO A 422 -17.74 -9.31 1.75
CA PRO A 422 -18.41 -8.15 1.15
C PRO A 422 -19.81 -8.45 0.60
N GLU A 423 -20.67 -7.44 0.62
CA GLU A 423 -21.97 -7.48 -0.07
C GLU A 423 -21.79 -7.76 -1.57
N GLY A 424 -22.67 -8.61 -2.12
CA GLY A 424 -22.60 -9.06 -3.51
C GLY A 424 -21.93 -10.42 -3.71
N VAL A 425 -21.27 -10.98 -2.69
CA VAL A 425 -20.79 -12.37 -2.70
C VAL A 425 -21.98 -13.32 -2.57
N THR A 426 -22.04 -14.33 -3.45
CA THR A 426 -23.13 -15.31 -3.51
C THR A 426 -22.71 -16.71 -3.04
N SER A 427 -21.42 -17.02 -3.04
CA SER A 427 -20.88 -18.32 -2.62
C SER A 427 -19.52 -18.21 -1.91
N ILE A 428 -19.29 -19.12 -0.96
CA ILE A 428 -17.99 -19.32 -0.30
C ILE A 428 -17.54 -20.76 -0.55
N GLY A 429 -16.43 -20.89 -1.27
CA GLY A 429 -15.91 -22.16 -1.77
C GLY A 429 -15.33 -23.07 -0.69
N CYS A 430 -15.16 -24.36 -1.04
CA CYS A 430 -14.70 -25.40 -0.13
C CYS A 430 -13.46 -24.98 0.67
N ASP A 431 -13.48 -25.21 1.98
CA ASP A 431 -12.38 -24.94 2.91
C ASP A 431 -11.84 -23.48 2.92
N ALA A 432 -12.57 -22.50 2.36
CA ALA A 432 -12.07 -21.13 2.15
C ALA A 432 -11.47 -20.48 3.40
N PHE A 433 -12.06 -20.74 4.58
CA PHE A 433 -11.63 -20.22 5.88
C PHE A 433 -11.22 -21.33 6.86
N ALA A 434 -11.04 -22.56 6.39
CA ALA A 434 -10.75 -23.69 7.26
C ALA A 434 -9.40 -23.53 7.98
N GLY A 435 -9.32 -23.99 9.23
CA GLY A 435 -8.10 -23.96 10.04
C GLY A 435 -7.73 -22.59 10.60
N ASN A 436 -8.61 -21.58 10.50
CA ASN A 436 -8.41 -20.30 11.19
C ASN A 436 -8.82 -20.42 12.67
N GLU A 437 -7.96 -21.05 13.47
CA GLU A 437 -8.23 -21.38 14.88
C GLU A 437 -8.50 -20.16 15.78
N HIS A 438 -8.11 -18.95 15.34
CA HIS A 438 -8.30 -17.69 16.07
C HIS A 438 -9.49 -16.86 15.55
N LEU A 439 -10.27 -17.39 14.60
CA LEU A 439 -11.39 -16.66 14.00
C LEU A 439 -12.55 -16.57 14.99
N GLU A 440 -12.79 -15.37 15.51
CA GLU A 440 -13.82 -15.10 16.52
C GLU A 440 -15.10 -14.55 15.89
N THR A 441 -14.98 -13.75 14.83
CA THR A 441 -16.09 -13.02 14.22
C THR A 441 -16.15 -13.26 12.71
N VAL A 442 -17.32 -13.62 12.21
CA VAL A 442 -17.61 -13.73 10.78
C VAL A 442 -18.86 -12.94 10.45
N ARG A 443 -18.76 -12.01 9.50
CA ARG A 443 -19.91 -11.28 8.94
C ARG A 443 -20.15 -11.75 7.51
N LEU A 444 -21.31 -12.33 7.27
CA LEU A 444 -21.76 -12.84 5.98
C LEU A 444 -22.73 -11.82 5.33
N PRO A 445 -22.71 -11.64 4.01
CA PRO A 445 -23.57 -10.68 3.34
C PRO A 445 -24.98 -11.25 3.09
N GLU A 446 -25.98 -10.37 2.99
CA GLU A 446 -27.37 -10.77 2.72
C GLU A 446 -27.56 -11.39 1.32
N THR A 447 -26.58 -11.23 0.44
CA THR A 447 -26.56 -11.85 -0.89
C THR A 447 -26.10 -13.31 -0.89
N LEU A 448 -25.54 -13.82 0.21
CA LEU A 448 -24.97 -15.16 0.26
C LEU A 448 -26.05 -16.24 0.10
N SER A 449 -25.82 -17.19 -0.81
CA SER A 449 -26.77 -18.27 -1.10
C SER A 449 -26.23 -19.67 -0.81
N SER A 450 -24.92 -19.88 -0.81
CA SER A 450 -24.30 -21.18 -0.53
C SER A 450 -23.01 -21.05 0.29
N ILE A 451 -22.87 -21.94 1.29
CA ILE A 451 -21.66 -22.17 2.07
C ILE A 451 -21.19 -23.58 1.74
N GLU A 452 -20.05 -23.74 1.09
CA GLU A 452 -19.60 -25.07 0.65
C GLU A 452 -19.01 -25.93 1.79
N ARG A 453 -18.49 -27.11 1.41
CA ARG A 453 -17.89 -28.08 2.33
C ARG A 453 -16.75 -27.44 3.13
N GLY A 454 -16.76 -27.64 4.44
CA GLY A 454 -15.61 -27.35 5.30
C GLY A 454 -15.23 -25.87 5.42
N VAL A 455 -16.07 -24.93 4.98
CA VAL A 455 -15.71 -23.49 4.92
C VAL A 455 -15.09 -22.97 6.23
N PHE A 456 -15.65 -23.31 7.39
CA PHE A 456 -15.14 -22.94 8.71
C PHE A 456 -14.59 -24.13 9.51
N TRP A 457 -14.25 -25.25 8.86
CA TRP A 457 -13.67 -26.41 9.55
C TRP A 457 -12.49 -25.97 10.43
N LYS A 458 -12.46 -26.38 11.71
CA LYS A 458 -11.43 -25.99 12.70
C LYS A 458 -11.31 -24.50 13.01
N CYS A 459 -12.36 -23.70 12.85
CA CYS A 459 -12.42 -22.35 13.41
C CYS A 459 -12.79 -22.41 14.91
N SER A 460 -11.86 -22.91 15.73
CA SER A 460 -12.12 -23.29 17.13
C SER A 460 -12.44 -22.11 18.06
N ALA A 461 -12.11 -20.87 17.71
CA ALA A 461 -12.46 -19.66 18.46
C ALA A 461 -13.83 -19.05 18.08
N LEU A 462 -14.50 -19.55 17.04
CA LEU A 462 -15.77 -18.99 16.56
C LEU A 462 -16.88 -19.32 17.55
N LYS A 463 -17.47 -18.30 18.18
CA LYS A 463 -18.49 -18.48 19.25
C LYS A 463 -19.91 -18.52 18.73
N SER A 464 -20.19 -17.70 17.73
CA SER A 464 -21.50 -17.64 17.10
C SER A 464 -21.38 -17.19 15.64
N ILE A 465 -22.36 -17.55 14.82
CA ILE A 465 -22.43 -17.08 13.43
C ILE A 465 -23.88 -16.81 13.03
N THR A 466 -24.08 -15.78 12.22
CA THR A 466 -25.37 -15.44 11.61
C THR A 466 -25.38 -15.90 10.16
N LEU A 467 -26.33 -16.76 9.80
CA LEU A 467 -26.55 -17.24 8.43
C LEU A 467 -27.67 -16.42 7.79
N PRO A 468 -27.42 -15.73 6.66
CA PRO A 468 -28.43 -14.95 5.95
C PRO A 468 -29.61 -15.79 5.45
N ALA A 469 -30.76 -15.14 5.25
CA ALA A 469 -32.01 -15.83 4.90
C ALA A 469 -31.96 -16.57 3.54
N LYS A 470 -31.07 -16.16 2.64
CA LYS A 470 -30.92 -16.75 1.29
C LYS A 470 -30.02 -17.98 1.23
N VAL A 471 -29.34 -18.32 2.33
CA VAL A 471 -28.50 -19.52 2.40
C VAL A 471 -29.40 -20.75 2.35
N HIS A 472 -29.40 -21.44 1.21
CA HIS A 472 -30.19 -22.67 1.02
C HIS A 472 -29.32 -23.93 1.04
N GLU A 473 -27.99 -23.76 0.95
CA GLU A 473 -27.02 -24.86 0.98
C GLU A 473 -25.94 -24.58 2.04
N ILE A 474 -25.70 -25.59 2.88
CA ILE A 474 -24.58 -25.64 3.82
C ILE A 474 -23.87 -26.98 3.58
N GLY A 475 -22.59 -26.90 3.24
CA GLY A 475 -21.79 -28.06 2.89
C GLY A 475 -21.42 -28.91 4.10
N VAL A 476 -21.08 -30.16 3.81
CA VAL A 476 -20.63 -31.12 4.82
C VAL A 476 -19.40 -30.54 5.55
N LEU A 477 -19.33 -30.72 6.87
CA LEU A 477 -18.27 -30.26 7.76
C LEU A 477 -18.08 -28.74 7.85
N ALA A 478 -19.03 -27.93 7.38
CA ALA A 478 -18.89 -26.46 7.34
C ALA A 478 -18.48 -25.85 8.70
N PHE A 479 -18.93 -26.41 9.83
CA PHE A 479 -18.57 -25.98 11.19
C PHE A 479 -17.96 -27.11 12.03
N TYR A 480 -17.37 -28.12 11.39
CA TYR A 480 -16.76 -29.24 12.10
C TYR A 480 -15.51 -28.76 12.86
N ASP A 481 -15.30 -29.26 14.08
CA ASP A 481 -14.26 -28.82 15.02
C ASP A 481 -14.27 -27.31 15.36
N CYS A 482 -15.41 -26.63 15.21
CA CYS A 482 -15.62 -25.27 15.75
C CYS A 482 -15.97 -25.34 17.24
N THR A 483 -15.03 -25.80 18.07
CA THR A 483 -15.30 -26.25 19.45
C THR A 483 -15.85 -25.17 20.40
N SER A 484 -15.68 -23.89 20.11
CA SER A 484 -16.29 -22.79 20.88
C SER A 484 -17.66 -22.34 20.38
N LEU A 485 -18.16 -22.91 19.27
CA LEU A 485 -19.42 -22.49 18.65
C LEU A 485 -20.60 -22.98 19.48
N THR A 486 -21.32 -22.05 20.11
CA THR A 486 -22.50 -22.34 20.94
C THR A 486 -23.80 -21.96 20.25
N ASP A 487 -23.78 -20.98 19.35
CA ASP A 487 -24.98 -20.39 18.77
C ASP A 487 -24.88 -20.19 17.26
N ILE A 488 -25.93 -20.59 16.54
CA ILE A 488 -26.14 -20.24 15.13
C ILE A 488 -27.45 -19.48 15.02
N TYR A 489 -27.40 -18.29 14.43
CA TYR A 489 -28.58 -17.50 14.08
C TYR A 489 -28.90 -17.72 12.61
N ASN A 490 -29.78 -18.67 12.31
CA ASN A 490 -30.15 -19.02 10.94
C ASN A 490 -31.41 -18.23 10.54
N HIS A 491 -31.28 -17.26 9.64
CA HIS A 491 -32.41 -16.44 9.19
C HIS A 491 -33.26 -17.10 8.09
N SER A 492 -32.89 -18.30 7.62
CA SER A 492 -33.72 -19.04 6.66
C SER A 492 -34.97 -19.58 7.33
N PRO A 493 -36.16 -19.38 6.74
CA PRO A 493 -37.38 -20.00 7.26
C PRO A 493 -37.45 -21.51 6.99
N GLN A 494 -36.56 -22.04 6.13
CA GLN A 494 -36.52 -23.44 5.70
C GLN A 494 -35.17 -24.07 6.09
N PRO A 495 -35.17 -25.29 6.68
CA PRO A 495 -33.94 -25.99 7.02
C PRO A 495 -33.15 -26.38 5.77
N GLN A 496 -31.84 -26.16 5.78
CA GLN A 496 -30.96 -26.59 4.70
C GLN A 496 -30.79 -28.12 4.71
N ASN A 497 -30.76 -28.75 3.52
CA ASN A 497 -30.61 -30.20 3.38
C ASN A 497 -29.12 -30.59 3.38
N VAL A 498 -28.64 -31.09 4.51
CA VAL A 498 -27.23 -31.43 4.74
C VAL A 498 -27.13 -32.65 5.65
N SER A 499 -26.02 -33.40 5.55
CA SER A 499 -25.82 -34.68 6.25
C SER A 499 -24.93 -34.60 7.50
N LYS A 500 -23.96 -33.68 7.56
CA LYS A 500 -23.06 -33.52 8.72
C LYS A 500 -22.44 -32.12 8.72
N ILE A 501 -22.78 -31.29 9.71
CA ILE A 501 -22.26 -29.92 9.81
C ILE A 501 -21.25 -29.77 10.97
N PHE A 502 -21.56 -30.36 12.13
CA PHE A 502 -20.80 -30.23 13.38
C PHE A 502 -20.03 -31.50 13.75
N SER A 503 -19.10 -31.37 14.71
CA SER A 503 -18.52 -32.54 15.38
C SER A 503 -19.54 -33.16 16.35
N PRO A 504 -19.59 -34.49 16.52
CA PRO A 504 -20.63 -35.17 17.31
C PRO A 504 -20.77 -34.69 18.77
N GLU A 505 -19.68 -34.19 19.35
CA GLU A 505 -19.61 -33.72 20.73
C GLU A 505 -20.07 -32.26 20.94
N MET A 506 -20.29 -31.51 19.86
CA MET A 506 -20.67 -30.10 19.91
C MET A 506 -22.14 -29.94 20.32
N LYS A 507 -22.40 -29.01 21.24
CA LYS A 507 -23.75 -28.63 21.66
C LYS A 507 -24.07 -27.22 21.15
N VAL A 508 -24.75 -27.15 20.02
CA VAL A 508 -25.09 -25.90 19.35
C VAL A 508 -26.59 -25.59 19.52
N THR A 509 -26.90 -24.37 19.91
CA THR A 509 -28.25 -23.81 19.86
C THR A 509 -28.45 -23.14 18.50
N VAL A 510 -29.54 -23.49 17.81
CA VAL A 510 -29.89 -22.93 16.50
C VAL A 510 -31.12 -22.06 16.69
N HIS A 511 -30.92 -20.75 16.52
CA HIS A 511 -31.96 -19.74 16.52
C HIS A 511 -32.52 -19.61 15.11
N VAL A 512 -33.83 -19.81 14.96
CA VAL A 512 -34.53 -19.81 13.66
C VAL A 512 -35.70 -18.81 13.68
N PRO A 513 -36.22 -18.35 12.52
CA PRO A 513 -37.32 -17.40 12.50
C PRO A 513 -38.57 -17.98 13.18
N LYS A 514 -39.35 -17.11 13.82
CA LYS A 514 -40.65 -17.48 14.38
C LYS A 514 -41.53 -18.24 13.36
N GLY A 515 -42.01 -19.43 13.74
CA GLY A 515 -42.80 -20.33 12.90
C GLY A 515 -41.98 -21.40 12.17
N SER A 516 -40.65 -21.38 12.25
CA SER A 516 -39.78 -22.35 11.55
C SER A 516 -39.30 -23.51 12.44
N ALA A 517 -39.50 -23.45 13.75
CA ALA A 517 -38.88 -24.42 14.66
C ALA A 517 -39.32 -25.88 14.42
N GLU A 518 -40.58 -26.12 14.06
CA GLU A 518 -41.08 -27.47 13.77
C GLU A 518 -40.38 -28.08 12.55
N LEU A 519 -40.23 -27.31 11.46
CA LEU A 519 -39.53 -27.76 10.25
C LEU A 519 -38.07 -28.14 10.54
N TYR A 520 -37.38 -27.34 11.36
CA TYR A 520 -36.01 -27.65 11.76
C TYR A 520 -35.92 -28.89 12.67
N ARG A 521 -36.90 -29.13 13.56
CA ARG A 521 -36.93 -30.34 14.40
C ARG A 521 -37.24 -31.63 13.62
N GLU A 522 -37.80 -31.53 12.42
CA GLU A 522 -38.01 -32.68 11.52
C GLU A 522 -36.82 -32.95 10.60
N ALA A 523 -36.00 -31.92 10.33
CA ALA A 523 -34.89 -32.01 9.40
C ALA A 523 -33.68 -32.79 9.98
N TYR A 524 -33.06 -33.63 9.15
CA TYR A 524 -32.12 -34.68 9.57
C TYR A 524 -30.97 -34.19 10.48
N VAL A 525 -30.21 -33.16 10.09
CA VAL A 525 -29.10 -32.63 10.93
C VAL A 525 -29.59 -31.73 12.05
N TRP A 526 -30.67 -31.00 11.82
CA TRP A 526 -31.15 -29.96 12.74
C TRP A 526 -31.92 -30.54 13.93
N LYS A 527 -32.58 -31.69 13.77
CA LYS A 527 -33.34 -32.36 14.84
C LYS A 527 -32.52 -32.77 16.05
N GLU A 528 -31.20 -32.90 15.89
CA GLU A 528 -30.27 -33.25 16.96
C GLU A 528 -29.79 -32.02 17.76
N MET A 529 -30.15 -30.80 17.31
CA MET A 529 -29.74 -29.53 17.91
C MET A 529 -30.83 -28.93 18.82
N ASN A 530 -30.43 -28.01 19.69
CA ASN A 530 -31.38 -27.22 20.47
C ASN A 530 -31.97 -26.10 19.60
N ILE A 531 -33.25 -26.23 19.18
CA ILE A 531 -33.91 -25.26 18.29
C ILE A 531 -34.73 -24.24 19.09
N VAL A 532 -34.39 -22.96 18.92
CA VAL A 532 -35.04 -21.80 19.56
C VAL A 532 -35.56 -20.85 18.49
N GLU A 533 -36.73 -20.24 18.70
CA GLU A 533 -37.23 -19.18 17.82
C GLU A 533 -36.75 -17.81 18.28
N MET A 534 -36.36 -16.95 17.33
CA MET A 534 -35.97 -15.55 17.56
C MET A 534 -37.11 -14.56 17.30
#